data_AF-A0A2H6MWE1-F1
#
_entry.id   AF-A0A2H6MWE1-F1
#
_cell.length_a   1.000
_cell.length_b   1.000
_cell.length_c   1.000
_cell.angle_alpha   90.00
_cell.angle_beta   90.00
_cell.angle_gamma   90.00
#
_symmetry.space_group_name_H-M   'P 1'
#
loop_
_entity.id
_entity.type
_entity.pdbx_description
1 polymer ?
#
loop_
_entity_poly.entity_id
_entity_poly.type
_entity_poly.pdbx_seq_one_letter_code
_entity_poly.pdbx_strand_id
1 'polypeptide(L)'
;GGDLFAENENKDTPCDCAEKQHHKELALNLESQMVFSRDPETESIEAEYAALDKKEPYEGLRPQDLRKLKDMLIVESADMLQAPLFTAEALLRAHDWDREKLLEAWMTNPENCCQRSGVQMPTPPPSGYNAWDTLPSPRTPRTTRSSITSPDEISLSPGDIETTMCEICMCNISIFEDPVDMPCGHEFCRACWEGFLNMKIQEG
;
A
#
# COMPACT_ATOMS: atom_id res chain seq x y z
N GLY A 1 10.51 42.97 -47.36
CA GLY A 1 9.59 43.13 -46.22
C GLY A 1 10.33 43.91 -45.17
N GLY A 2 9.81 45.07 -44.79
CA GLY A 2 10.27 45.78 -43.59
C GLY A 2 9.62 45.18 -42.35
N ASP A 3 10.17 45.48 -41.19
CA ASP A 3 9.58 45.11 -39.91
C ASP A 3 8.25 45.88 -39.71
N LEU A 4 7.15 45.13 -39.54
CA LEU A 4 5.81 45.68 -39.37
C LEU A 4 5.59 46.29 -37.98
N PHE A 5 6.45 45.97 -37.02
CA PHE A 5 6.35 46.43 -35.63
C PHE A 5 7.37 47.54 -35.29
N ALA A 6 8.21 47.94 -36.24
CA ALA A 6 9.21 48.98 -36.02
C ALA A 6 8.57 50.37 -35.87
N GLU A 7 8.88 51.05 -34.77
CA GLU A 7 8.40 52.40 -34.47
C GLU A 7 9.38 53.48 -34.97
N ASN A 8 8.86 54.60 -35.47
CA ASN A 8 9.65 55.79 -35.78
C ASN A 8 9.89 56.68 -34.53
N GLU A 9 10.57 57.82 -34.68
CA GLU A 9 10.84 58.76 -33.56
C GLU A 9 9.58 59.28 -32.84
N ASN A 10 8.41 59.20 -33.49
CA ASN A 10 7.11 59.58 -32.94
C ASN A 10 6.35 58.40 -32.32
N LYS A 11 6.95 57.21 -32.25
CA LYS A 11 6.31 55.95 -31.83
C LYS A 11 5.18 55.46 -32.72
N ASP A 12 5.22 55.84 -34.00
CA ASP A 12 4.24 55.37 -34.97
C ASP A 12 4.78 54.15 -35.72
N THR A 13 3.98 53.09 -35.79
CA THR A 13 4.24 51.93 -36.64
C THR A 13 3.95 52.26 -38.11
N PRO A 14 4.38 51.41 -39.07
CA PRO A 14 4.00 51.57 -40.48
C PRO A 14 2.49 51.60 -40.70
N CYS A 15 1.71 50.89 -39.87
CA CYS A 15 0.24 50.92 -39.90
C CYS A 15 -0.31 52.27 -39.43
N ASP A 16 0.20 52.82 -38.32
CA ASP A 16 -0.22 54.13 -37.79
C ASP A 16 0.09 55.26 -38.78
N CYS A 17 1.25 55.18 -39.45
CA CYS A 17 1.64 56.13 -40.48
C CYS A 17 0.68 56.08 -41.69
N ALA A 18 0.24 54.89 -42.10
CA ALA A 18 -0.72 54.70 -43.18
C ALA A 18 -2.11 55.25 -42.81
N GLU A 19 -2.55 55.06 -41.56
CA GLU A 19 -3.82 55.56 -41.07
C GLU A 19 -3.85 57.11 -40.99
N LYS A 20 -2.77 57.71 -40.45
CA LYS A 20 -2.61 59.17 -40.37
C LYS A 20 -2.60 59.85 -41.74
N GLN A 21 -2.08 59.18 -42.76
CA GLN A 21 -2.08 59.67 -44.15
C GLN A 21 -3.36 59.30 -44.92
N HIS A 22 -4.36 58.72 -44.25
CA HIS A 22 -5.64 58.29 -44.82
C HIS A 22 -5.53 57.23 -45.93
N HIS A 23 -4.47 56.42 -45.92
CA HIS A 23 -4.30 55.27 -46.81
C HIS A 23 -5.00 54.04 -46.24
N LYS A 24 -6.35 54.05 -46.26
CA LYS A 24 -7.20 53.05 -45.59
C LYS A 24 -6.95 51.60 -46.03
N GLU A 25 -6.82 51.33 -47.33
CA GLU A 25 -6.59 49.96 -47.82
C GLU A 25 -5.22 49.42 -47.38
N LEU A 26 -4.21 50.28 -47.35
CA LEU A 26 -2.87 49.91 -46.90
C LEU A 26 -2.84 49.65 -45.39
N ALA A 27 -3.49 50.52 -44.61
CA ALA A 27 -3.63 50.36 -43.17
C ALA A 27 -4.35 49.04 -42.82
N LEU A 28 -5.49 48.74 -43.47
CA LEU A 28 -6.21 47.48 -43.25
C LEU A 28 -5.37 46.25 -43.61
N ASN A 29 -4.57 46.32 -44.68
CA ASN A 29 -3.69 45.21 -45.05
C ASN A 29 -2.57 45.02 -44.02
N LEU A 30 -1.91 46.10 -43.61
CA LEU A 30 -0.87 46.08 -42.59
C LEU A 30 -1.40 45.62 -41.23
N GLU A 31 -2.57 46.09 -40.82
CA GLU A 31 -3.26 45.66 -39.60
C GLU A 31 -3.53 44.15 -39.64
N SER A 32 -4.08 43.64 -40.74
CA SER A 32 -4.28 42.19 -40.91
C SER A 32 -2.95 41.43 -40.82
N GLN A 33 -1.89 41.95 -41.45
CA GLN A 33 -0.57 41.31 -41.36
C GLN A 33 -0.01 41.38 -39.94
N MET A 34 -0.14 42.48 -39.21
CA MET A 34 0.32 42.60 -37.82
C MET A 34 -0.42 41.65 -36.87
N VAL A 35 -1.73 41.44 -37.07
CA VAL A 35 -2.55 40.52 -36.26
C VAL A 35 -2.23 39.05 -36.55
N PHE A 36 -1.89 38.71 -37.80
CA PHE A 36 -1.62 37.33 -38.21
C PHE A 36 -0.13 36.97 -38.32
N SER A 37 0.78 37.93 -38.17
CA SER A 37 2.23 37.69 -38.10
C SER A 37 2.55 37.09 -36.74
N ARG A 38 2.97 35.83 -36.74
CA ARG A 38 3.50 35.17 -35.54
C ARG A 38 4.80 35.85 -35.14
N ASP A 39 4.83 36.42 -33.95
CA ASP A 39 6.05 36.92 -33.33
C ASP A 39 6.98 35.72 -33.04
N PRO A 40 8.26 35.76 -33.47
CA PRO A 40 9.26 34.75 -33.13
C PRO A 40 9.36 34.48 -31.62
N GLU A 41 9.13 35.49 -30.79
CA GLU A 41 9.09 35.37 -29.33
C GLU A 41 7.92 34.47 -28.88
N THR A 42 6.78 34.54 -29.58
CA THR A 42 5.60 33.71 -29.28
C THR A 42 5.83 32.26 -29.68
N GLU A 43 6.56 31.99 -30.77
CA GLU A 43 6.97 30.62 -31.13
C GLU A 43 7.96 30.03 -30.11
N SER A 44 8.88 30.86 -29.57
CA SER A 44 9.79 30.45 -28.49
C SER A 44 9.03 30.12 -27.21
N ILE A 45 8.06 30.97 -26.84
CA ILE A 45 7.21 30.76 -25.67
C ILE A 45 6.35 29.49 -25.86
N GLU A 46 5.65 29.33 -26.98
CA GLU A 46 4.87 28.12 -27.27
C GLU A 46 5.74 26.85 -27.25
N ALA A 47 6.99 26.91 -27.73
CA ALA A 47 7.94 25.81 -27.64
C ALA A 47 8.37 25.51 -26.20
N GLU A 48 8.56 26.53 -25.36
CA GLU A 48 8.83 26.40 -23.93
C GLU A 48 7.63 25.77 -23.18
N TYR A 49 6.41 26.25 -23.44
CA TYR A 49 5.19 25.66 -22.87
C TYR A 49 4.97 24.22 -23.34
N ALA A 50 5.24 23.90 -24.61
CA ALA A 50 5.18 22.53 -25.13
C ALA A 50 6.29 21.63 -24.56
N ALA A 51 7.45 22.18 -24.21
CA ALA A 51 8.51 21.45 -23.51
C ALA A 51 8.13 21.15 -22.06
N LEU A 52 7.38 22.03 -21.41
CA LEU A 52 6.83 21.84 -20.06
C LEU A 52 5.63 20.86 -20.05
N ASP A 53 4.86 20.77 -21.14
CA ASP A 53 3.76 19.79 -21.30
C ASP A 53 4.25 18.38 -21.68
N LYS A 54 5.58 18.17 -21.70
CA LYS A 54 6.14 16.81 -21.65
C LYS A 54 5.83 16.22 -20.27
N LYS A 55 4.61 15.70 -20.13
CA LYS A 55 4.22 14.78 -19.04
C LYS A 55 5.37 13.81 -18.86
N GLU A 56 6.03 13.87 -17.70
CA GLU A 56 7.06 12.89 -17.37
C GLU A 56 6.48 11.49 -17.64
N PRO A 57 7.20 10.65 -18.40
CA PRO A 57 6.73 9.31 -18.66
C PRO A 57 6.68 8.57 -17.32
N TYR A 58 5.49 8.44 -16.76
CA TYR A 58 5.28 7.59 -15.59
C TYR A 58 5.08 6.16 -16.07
N GLU A 59 5.84 5.24 -15.49
CA GLU A 59 5.64 3.81 -15.69
C GLU A 59 4.88 3.25 -14.50
N GLY A 60 3.66 2.76 -14.73
CA GLY A 60 2.87 2.12 -13.70
C GLY A 60 3.41 0.72 -13.38
N LEU A 61 3.58 0.42 -12.09
CA LEU A 61 3.94 -0.94 -11.67
C LEU A 61 2.73 -1.88 -11.75
N ARG A 62 2.96 -3.12 -12.15
CA ARG A 62 1.93 -4.17 -12.07
C ARG A 62 1.65 -4.50 -10.59
N PRO A 63 0.43 -4.93 -10.25
CA PRO A 63 0.09 -5.35 -8.88
C PRO A 63 1.01 -6.46 -8.33
N GLN A 64 1.52 -7.35 -9.19
CA GLN A 64 2.47 -8.37 -8.75
C GLN A 64 3.82 -7.78 -8.35
N ASP A 65 4.29 -6.75 -9.05
CA ASP A 65 5.58 -6.14 -8.76
C ASP A 65 5.49 -5.27 -7.49
N LEU A 66 4.38 -4.56 -7.30
CA LEU A 66 4.07 -3.89 -6.02
C LEU A 66 4.01 -4.87 -4.84
N ARG A 67 3.39 -6.04 -5.03
CA ARG A 67 3.31 -7.05 -3.98
C ARG A 67 4.69 -7.59 -3.61
N LYS A 68 5.56 -7.83 -4.59
CA LYS A 68 6.95 -8.25 -4.34
C LYS A 68 7.73 -7.22 -3.54
N LEU A 69 7.61 -5.93 -3.87
CA LEU A 69 8.26 -4.85 -3.13
C LEU A 69 7.76 -4.78 -1.68
N LYS A 70 6.44 -4.87 -1.50
CA LYS A 70 5.80 -4.93 -0.17
C LYS A 70 6.32 -6.13 0.63
N ASP A 71 6.31 -7.32 0.04
CA ASP A 71 6.72 -8.56 0.71
C ASP A 71 8.21 -8.52 1.09
N MET A 72 9.07 -7.98 0.22
CA MET A 72 10.50 -7.79 0.51
C MET A 72 10.71 -6.84 1.69
N LEU A 73 10.01 -5.70 1.70
CA LEU A 73 10.08 -4.73 2.81
C LEU A 73 9.62 -5.34 4.15
N ILE A 74 8.55 -6.15 4.12
CA ILE A 74 8.05 -6.85 5.32
C ILE A 74 9.10 -7.84 5.83
N VAL A 75 9.70 -8.64 4.95
CA VAL A 75 10.72 -9.63 5.32
C VAL A 75 11.95 -8.96 5.95
N GLU A 76 12.48 -7.91 5.31
CA GLU A 76 13.64 -7.17 5.83
C GLU A 76 13.33 -6.53 7.18
N SER A 77 12.14 -5.93 7.33
CA SER A 77 11.73 -5.30 8.59
C SER A 77 11.52 -6.33 9.69
N ALA A 78 10.89 -7.47 9.38
CA ALA A 78 10.69 -8.56 10.34
C ALA A 78 12.01 -9.11 10.89
N ASP A 79 13.02 -9.26 10.03
CA ASP A 79 14.35 -9.72 10.43
C ASP A 79 15.03 -8.72 11.38
N MET A 80 15.01 -7.43 11.05
CA MET A 80 15.59 -6.39 11.92
C MET A 80 14.89 -6.29 13.28
N LEU A 81 13.56 -6.45 13.31
CA LEU A 81 12.75 -6.40 14.53
C LEU A 81 12.75 -7.72 15.32
N GLN A 82 13.23 -8.82 14.72
CA GLN A 82 13.10 -10.19 15.24
C GLN A 82 11.64 -10.54 15.59
N ALA A 83 10.71 -10.20 14.69
CA ALA A 83 9.26 -10.34 14.88
C ALA A 83 8.62 -11.19 13.76
N PRO A 84 7.44 -11.79 13.99
CA PRO A 84 6.68 -12.45 12.93
C PRO A 84 6.33 -11.50 11.77
N LEU A 85 6.27 -12.02 10.53
CA LEU A 85 6.01 -11.22 9.33
C LEU A 85 4.72 -10.39 9.42
N PHE A 86 3.64 -10.97 9.97
CA PHE A 86 2.37 -10.28 10.13
C PHE A 86 2.46 -9.12 11.15
N THR A 87 3.27 -9.29 12.20
CA THR A 87 3.54 -8.23 13.18
C THR A 87 4.31 -7.09 12.53
N ALA A 88 5.38 -7.40 11.79
CA ALA A 88 6.16 -6.41 11.07
C ALA A 88 5.31 -5.64 10.03
N GLU A 89 4.43 -6.34 9.30
CA GLU A 89 3.52 -5.70 8.35
C GLU A 89 2.52 -4.76 9.04
N ALA A 90 1.94 -5.14 10.18
CA ALA A 90 1.05 -4.27 10.94
C ALA A 90 1.78 -3.03 11.50
N LEU A 91 3.01 -3.22 11.99
CA LEU A 91 3.87 -2.12 12.43
C LEU A 91 4.18 -1.17 11.27
N LEU A 92 4.54 -1.69 10.09
CA LEU A 92 4.76 -0.86 8.90
C LEU A 92 3.51 -0.06 8.52
N ARG A 93 2.32 -0.67 8.56
CA ARG A 93 1.05 0.05 8.31
C ARG A 93 0.81 1.19 9.30
N ALA A 94 1.11 0.99 10.58
CA ALA A 94 0.96 2.04 11.61
C ALA A 94 2.00 3.17 11.49
N HIS A 95 3.07 2.95 10.72
CA HIS A 95 4.16 3.89 10.48
C HIS A 95 4.20 4.36 9.02
N ASP A 96 3.07 4.34 8.31
CA ASP A 96 2.95 4.85 6.93
C ASP A 96 3.91 4.17 5.93
N TRP A 97 4.29 2.92 6.19
CA TRP A 97 5.32 2.16 5.47
C TRP A 97 6.73 2.76 5.53
N ASP A 98 6.98 3.70 6.44
CA ASP A 98 8.31 4.27 6.71
C ASP A 98 9.10 3.36 7.65
N ARG A 99 10.08 2.67 7.08
CA ARG A 99 10.95 1.73 7.80
C ARG A 99 11.84 2.41 8.82
N GLU A 100 12.37 3.60 8.52
CA GLU A 100 13.32 4.29 9.40
C GLU A 100 12.58 4.80 10.64
N LYS A 101 11.44 5.46 10.44
CA LYS A 101 10.54 5.90 11.51
C LYS A 101 10.09 4.74 12.41
N LEU A 102 9.84 3.57 11.83
CA LEU A 102 9.52 2.35 12.58
C LEU A 102 10.71 1.89 13.44
N LEU A 103 11.90 1.78 12.86
CA LEU A 103 13.09 1.33 13.59
C LEU A 103 13.45 2.29 14.74
N GLU A 104 13.35 3.61 14.53
CA GLU A 104 13.59 4.60 15.57
C GLU A 104 12.60 4.46 16.74
N ALA A 105 11.31 4.32 16.43
CA ALA A 105 10.27 4.14 17.43
C ALA A 105 10.46 2.81 18.18
N TRP A 106 10.81 1.73 17.46
CA TRP A 106 11.07 0.42 18.03
C TRP A 106 12.26 0.42 18.99
N MET A 107 13.37 1.05 18.60
CA MET A 107 14.55 1.20 19.47
C MET A 107 14.26 2.03 20.72
N THR A 108 13.29 2.95 20.65
CA THR A 108 12.89 3.77 21.80
C THR A 108 12.01 2.98 22.77
N ASN A 109 10.95 2.33 22.27
CA ASN A 109 10.02 1.54 23.09
C ASN A 109 9.20 0.56 22.21
N PRO A 110 9.62 -0.72 22.14
CA PRO A 110 8.95 -1.71 21.30
C PRO A 110 7.55 -2.10 21.82
N GLU A 111 7.34 -2.09 23.14
CA GLU A 111 6.05 -2.39 23.77
C GLU A 111 4.97 -1.39 23.33
N ASN A 112 5.31 -0.10 23.36
CA ASN A 112 4.41 0.96 22.96
C ASN A 112 4.10 0.90 21.46
N CYS A 113 5.09 0.58 20.63
CA CYS A 113 4.90 0.38 19.19
C CYS A 113 3.88 -0.73 18.92
N CYS A 114 4.05 -1.89 19.58
CA CYS A 114 3.14 -3.03 19.44
C CYS A 114 1.72 -2.68 19.90
N GLN A 115 1.59 -2.07 21.08
CA GLN A 115 0.30 -1.73 21.65
C GLN A 115 -0.48 -0.73 20.79
N ARG A 116 0.18 0.32 20.29
CA ARG A 116 -0.44 1.32 19.41
C ARG A 116 -0.85 0.74 18.06
N SER A 117 -0.12 -0.26 17.58
CA SER A 117 -0.38 -0.93 16.31
C SER A 117 -1.39 -2.08 16.45
N GLY A 118 -1.90 -2.34 17.66
CA GLY A 118 -2.88 -3.39 17.92
C GLY A 118 -2.32 -4.81 17.79
N VAL A 119 -1.00 -4.98 17.88
CA VAL A 119 -0.33 -6.28 17.77
C VAL A 119 0.24 -6.74 19.11
N GLN A 120 0.29 -8.05 19.29
CA GLN A 120 0.95 -8.67 20.44
C GLN A 120 2.47 -8.52 20.32
N MET A 121 3.13 -8.27 21.45
CA MET A 121 4.57 -8.18 21.49
C MET A 121 5.19 -9.55 21.11
N PRO A 122 6.19 -9.59 20.22
CA PRO A 122 6.90 -10.82 19.90
C PRO A 122 7.51 -11.41 21.17
N THR A 123 7.16 -12.64 21.51
CA THR A 123 7.91 -13.40 22.51
C THR A 123 9.23 -13.86 21.89
N PRO A 124 10.38 -13.63 22.55
CA PRO A 124 11.65 -14.13 22.04
C PRO A 124 11.57 -15.66 21.91
N PRO A 125 12.10 -16.24 20.81
CA PRO A 125 12.13 -17.69 20.69
C PRO A 125 12.94 -18.30 21.84
N PRO A 126 12.58 -19.53 22.29
CA PRO A 126 13.41 -20.25 23.25
C PRO A 126 14.84 -20.39 22.70
N SER A 127 15.83 -20.22 23.58
CA SER A 127 17.25 -20.24 23.22
C SER A 127 17.60 -21.44 22.33
N GLY A 128 18.16 -21.16 21.14
CA GLY A 128 18.55 -22.17 20.15
C GLY A 128 17.59 -22.39 18.98
N TYR A 129 16.48 -21.67 18.90
CA TYR A 129 15.52 -21.72 17.79
C TYR A 129 15.29 -20.33 17.18
N ASN A 130 15.00 -20.24 15.88
CA ASN A 130 14.61 -18.99 15.24
C ASN A 130 13.11 -18.75 15.45
N ALA A 131 12.65 -17.49 15.43
CA ALA A 131 11.23 -17.15 15.60
C ALA A 131 10.30 -17.77 14.53
N TRP A 132 10.84 -18.17 13.37
CA TRP A 132 10.10 -18.88 12.33
C TRP A 132 9.97 -20.39 12.58
N ASP A 133 10.81 -20.96 13.45
CA ASP A 133 10.76 -22.38 13.84
C ASP A 133 9.60 -22.68 14.81
N THR A 134 9.06 -21.65 15.47
CA THR A 134 7.93 -21.78 16.41
C THR A 134 6.57 -21.54 15.77
N LEU A 135 6.52 -21.17 14.47
CA LEU A 135 5.26 -21.02 13.75
C LEU A 135 4.58 -22.40 13.61
N PRO A 136 3.26 -22.51 13.87
CA PRO A 136 2.52 -23.74 13.59
C PRO A 136 2.68 -24.12 12.12
N SER A 137 3.36 -25.24 11.85
CA SER A 137 3.46 -25.78 10.50
C SER A 137 2.08 -26.28 10.07
N PRO A 138 1.57 -25.96 8.87
CA PRO A 138 0.25 -26.43 8.40
C PRO A 138 0.10 -27.95 8.24
N ARG A 139 1.10 -28.76 8.64
CA ARG A 139 1.17 -30.20 8.34
C ARG A 139 1.54 -31.09 9.51
N THR A 140 1.53 -30.61 10.74
CA THR A 140 1.74 -31.51 11.89
C THR A 140 0.62 -31.36 12.91
N PRO A 141 -0.22 -32.40 13.11
CA PRO A 141 -1.16 -32.42 14.21
C PRO A 141 -0.35 -32.51 15.50
N ARG A 142 -0.23 -31.39 16.22
CA ARG A 142 0.39 -31.37 17.54
C ARG A 142 -0.65 -31.83 18.55
N THR A 143 -0.65 -33.13 18.82
CA THR A 143 -1.14 -33.66 20.10
C THR A 143 -0.27 -33.09 21.22
N THR A 144 -0.81 -32.12 21.96
CA THR A 144 -0.29 -31.75 23.27
C THR A 144 -1.35 -32.05 24.31
N ARG A 145 -1.52 -33.35 24.57
CA ARG A 145 -1.92 -33.81 25.88
C ARG A 145 -0.67 -34.38 26.57
N SER A 146 -0.09 -33.60 27.46
CA SER A 146 0.99 -34.01 28.35
C SER A 146 0.92 -33.13 29.59
N SER A 147 0.95 -33.56 30.84
CA SER A 147 0.89 -34.87 31.48
C SER A 147 0.56 -34.58 32.94
N ILE A 148 -0.39 -35.28 33.55
CA ILE A 148 -0.37 -35.48 35.00
C ILE A 148 -0.32 -36.98 35.24
N THR A 149 0.73 -37.37 35.94
CA THR A 149 1.12 -38.72 36.30
C THR A 149 0.08 -39.37 37.22
N SER A 150 -0.55 -40.45 36.79
CA SER A 150 -0.95 -41.55 37.68
C SER A 150 -1.22 -42.80 36.83
N PRO A 151 -0.53 -43.93 37.04
CA PRO A 151 -0.84 -45.19 36.39
C PRO A 151 -1.82 -45.93 37.29
N ASP A 152 -3.13 -45.81 37.04
CA ASP A 152 -4.11 -46.89 37.29
C ASP A 152 -5.52 -46.45 36.84
N GLU A 153 -6.21 -47.38 36.18
CA GLU A 153 -7.63 -47.37 35.81
C GLU A 153 -8.09 -46.39 34.70
N ILE A 154 -7.96 -46.82 33.43
CA ILE A 154 -8.85 -46.33 32.36
C ILE A 154 -9.47 -47.54 31.68
N SER A 155 -10.60 -47.98 32.24
CA SER A 155 -11.58 -48.79 31.52
C SER A 155 -12.09 -47.97 30.34
N LEU A 156 -11.76 -48.36 29.12
CA LEU A 156 -12.25 -47.73 27.91
C LEU A 156 -13.73 -48.07 27.70
N SER A 157 -14.62 -47.15 28.10
CA SER A 157 -16.00 -47.13 27.62
C SER A 157 -16.08 -46.49 26.22
N PRO A 158 -16.88 -47.03 25.28
CA PRO A 158 -16.96 -46.54 23.89
C PRO A 158 -17.87 -45.30 23.78
N GLY A 159 -17.57 -44.24 24.53
CA GLY A 159 -18.42 -43.04 24.65
C GLY A 159 -17.77 -41.68 24.43
N ASP A 160 -16.44 -41.54 24.54
CA ASP A 160 -15.77 -40.23 24.46
C ASP A 160 -15.20 -39.95 23.07
N ILE A 161 -16.10 -39.73 22.12
CA ILE A 161 -15.79 -38.92 20.93
C ILE A 161 -15.97 -37.45 21.33
N GLU A 162 -14.89 -36.80 21.79
CA GLU A 162 -14.86 -35.35 22.00
C GLU A 162 -15.21 -34.67 20.68
N THR A 163 -16.49 -34.28 20.57
CA THR A 163 -17.04 -33.66 19.38
C THR A 163 -17.01 -32.16 19.64
N THR A 164 -16.03 -31.47 19.05
CA THR A 164 -15.82 -30.03 19.22
C THR A 164 -16.97 -29.28 18.57
N MET A 165 -17.57 -28.31 19.28
CA MET A 165 -18.75 -27.58 18.84
C MET A 165 -18.36 -26.18 18.37
N CYS A 166 -18.83 -25.76 17.21
CA CYS A 166 -18.55 -24.42 16.71
C CYS A 166 -19.29 -23.36 17.53
N GLU A 167 -18.57 -22.35 18.04
CA GLU A 167 -19.14 -21.27 18.85
C GLU A 167 -19.99 -20.24 18.07
N ILE A 168 -20.04 -20.33 16.73
CA ILE A 168 -20.85 -19.44 15.89
C ILE A 168 -22.19 -20.09 15.54
N CYS A 169 -22.16 -21.28 14.93
CA CYS A 169 -23.37 -21.96 14.46
C CYS A 169 -23.90 -23.03 15.41
N MET A 170 -23.17 -23.35 16.48
CA MET A 170 -23.48 -24.41 17.45
C MET A 170 -23.58 -25.81 16.81
N CYS A 171 -23.11 -25.97 15.58
CA CYS A 171 -23.01 -27.27 14.91
C CYS A 171 -21.75 -28.00 15.35
N ASN A 172 -21.83 -29.33 15.32
CA ASN A 172 -20.68 -30.18 15.58
C ASN A 172 -19.62 -30.07 14.47
N ILE A 173 -18.36 -29.84 14.86
CA ILE A 173 -17.22 -29.86 13.96
C ILE A 173 -16.87 -31.32 13.68
N SER A 174 -16.77 -31.67 12.41
CA SER A 174 -16.52 -33.05 12.00
C SER A 174 -15.16 -33.52 12.51
N ILE A 175 -15.04 -34.77 12.98
CA ILE A 175 -13.75 -35.38 13.36
C ILE A 175 -12.76 -35.40 12.17
N PHE A 176 -13.28 -35.37 10.94
CA PHE A 176 -12.49 -35.32 9.72
C PHE A 176 -12.08 -33.90 9.32
N GLU A 177 -12.53 -32.89 10.06
CA GLU A 177 -12.28 -31.48 9.77
C GLU A 177 -11.68 -30.80 11.01
N ASP A 178 -10.39 -30.45 10.92
CA ASP A 178 -9.75 -29.73 12.02
C ASP A 178 -10.42 -28.36 12.22
N PRO A 179 -10.80 -27.99 13.45
CA PRO A 179 -11.29 -26.64 13.77
C PRO A 179 -10.22 -25.60 13.42
N VAL A 180 -10.65 -24.35 13.24
CA VAL A 180 -9.71 -23.24 12.98
C VAL A 180 -8.86 -22.99 14.23
N ASP A 181 -7.54 -23.04 14.08
CA ASP A 181 -6.59 -22.74 15.17
C ASP A 181 -6.63 -21.25 15.52
N MET A 182 -6.99 -20.95 16.76
CA MET A 182 -7.08 -19.61 17.30
C MET A 182 -6.20 -19.50 18.55
N PRO A 183 -5.31 -18.51 18.64
CA PRO A 183 -4.43 -18.35 19.80
C PRO A 183 -5.20 -18.03 21.10
N CYS A 184 -6.45 -17.59 21.00
CA CYS A 184 -7.35 -17.37 22.14
C CYS A 184 -8.13 -18.61 22.57
N GLY A 185 -7.99 -19.74 21.87
CA GLY A 185 -8.60 -21.03 22.22
C GLY A 185 -10.06 -21.22 21.81
N HIS A 186 -10.67 -20.25 21.11
CA HIS A 186 -12.04 -20.39 20.60
C HIS A 186 -12.09 -21.27 19.34
N GLU A 187 -13.11 -22.11 19.22
CA GLU A 187 -13.22 -23.09 18.14
C GLU A 187 -14.36 -22.75 17.15
N PHE A 188 -14.02 -22.72 15.86
CA PHE A 188 -14.97 -22.43 14.78
C PHE A 188 -14.85 -23.44 13.63
N CYS A 189 -15.99 -23.79 13.00
CA CYS A 189 -15.96 -24.56 11.76
C CYS A 189 -15.45 -23.68 10.60
N ARG A 190 -14.84 -24.31 9.59
CA ARG A 190 -14.26 -23.58 8.44
C ARG A 190 -15.29 -22.73 7.70
N ALA A 191 -16.52 -23.24 7.56
CA ALA A 191 -17.59 -22.51 6.89
C ALA A 191 -17.96 -21.19 7.60
N CYS A 192 -18.07 -21.21 8.94
CA CYS A 192 -18.35 -20.00 9.70
C CYS A 192 -17.18 -19.01 9.66
N TRP A 193 -15.96 -19.51 9.73
CA TRP A 193 -14.77 -18.66 9.66
C TRP A 193 -14.58 -18.01 8.28
N GLU A 194 -14.75 -18.77 7.20
CA GLU A 194 -14.74 -18.27 5.83
C GLU A 194 -15.82 -17.21 5.61
N GLY A 195 -17.05 -17.46 6.09
CA GLY A 195 -18.15 -16.51 6.02
C GLY A 195 -17.83 -15.20 6.74
N PHE A 196 -17.28 -15.29 7.96
CA PHE A 196 -16.84 -14.12 8.72
C PHE A 196 -15.75 -13.32 8.00
N LEU A 197 -14.72 -13.98 7.48
CA LEU A 197 -13.62 -13.32 6.77
C LEU A 197 -14.11 -12.63 5.50
N ASN A 198 -14.93 -13.30 4.69
CA ASN A 198 -15.48 -12.71 3.46
C ASN A 198 -16.33 -11.47 3.76
N MET A 199 -17.15 -11.53 4.81
CA MET A 199 -17.93 -10.37 5.24
C MET A 199 -17.02 -9.23 5.71
N LYS A 200 -16.00 -9.52 6.54
CA LYS A 200 -15.08 -8.50 7.07
C LYS A 200 -14.18 -7.87 6.03
N ILE A 201 -13.80 -8.61 4.99
CA ILE A 201 -13.02 -8.07 3.88
C ILE A 201 -13.87 -7.15 3.00
N GLN A 202 -15.18 -7.41 2.86
CA GLN A 202 -16.08 -6.56 2.07
C GLN A 202 -16.50 -5.28 2.81
N GLU A 203 -16.59 -5.31 4.14
CA GLU A 203 -16.90 -4.13 4.97
C GLU A 203 -15.72 -3.16 5.11
N GLY A 204 -14.49 -3.62 4.85
CA GLY A 204 -13.25 -2.85 4.99
C GLY A 204 -12.87 -2.04 3.76
#